data_AF-A0A0W0I5P5-F1
#
_entry.id   AF-A0A0W0I5P5-F1
#
_cell.length_a   1.000
_cell.length_b   1.000
_cell.length_c   1.000
_cell.angle_alpha   90.00
_cell.angle_beta   90.00
_cell.angle_gamma   90.00
#
_symmetry.space_group_name_H-M   'P 1'
#
loop_
_entity.id
_entity.type
_entity.pdbx_description
1 polymer ?
#
loop_
_entity_poly.entity_id
_entity_poly.type
_entity_poly.pdbx_seq_one_letter_code
_entity_poly.pdbx_strand_id
1 'polypeptide(L)'
;MSHSESDHAESMPPDMLLGEIETLRRLRRHRADRAERALREAKRTQQALQASIHQAQHALEQTRLEEAEQSAQLLSEHQGQVLTFQAIKAWGAQERTLSASTRREEGQLHELQDQRAQQEIEIGSAQKQVTLCLRQVEKLQELSGLLAQEPS
;
A
#
# COMPACT_ATOMS: atom_id res chain seq x y z
N MET A 1 -27.08 57.60 28.23
CA MET A 1 -25.74 57.11 27.84
C MET A 1 -25.97 55.92 26.93
N SER A 2 -25.87 56.14 25.63
CA SER A 2 -26.06 55.11 24.61
C SER A 2 -24.83 55.16 23.73
N HIS A 3 -23.95 54.18 23.83
CA HIS A 3 -22.89 53.96 22.85
C HIS A 3 -23.21 52.66 22.15
N SER A 4 -23.70 52.86 20.93
CA SER A 4 -24.06 51.85 19.97
C SER A 4 -22.87 50.96 19.68
N GLU A 5 -23.09 49.66 19.83
CA GLU A 5 -22.43 48.65 19.02
C GLU A 5 -22.74 48.86 17.54
N SER A 6 -21.90 48.25 16.71
CA SER A 6 -22.03 48.08 15.26
C SER A 6 -21.60 49.29 14.44
N ASP A 7 -20.38 49.20 13.91
CA ASP A 7 -20.14 49.32 12.47
C ASP A 7 -18.64 49.20 12.23
N HIS A 8 -18.14 47.98 12.03
CA HIS A 8 -16.90 47.68 11.27
C HIS A 8 -16.87 46.18 10.91
N ALA A 9 -17.96 45.69 10.32
CA ALA A 9 -17.86 44.55 9.40
C ALA A 9 -17.70 45.16 8.00
N GLU A 10 -16.49 45.62 7.71
CA GLU A 10 -16.11 46.17 6.43
C GLU A 10 -16.33 45.08 5.36
N SER A 11 -17.38 45.27 4.55
CA SER A 11 -17.73 44.40 3.43
C SER A 11 -16.54 44.37 2.46
N MET A 12 -15.84 43.23 2.39
CA MET A 12 -14.80 43.02 1.39
C MET A 12 -15.39 43.25 -0.01
N PRO A 13 -14.74 44.05 -0.87
CA PRO A 13 -15.23 44.27 -2.21
C PRO A 13 -15.30 42.93 -2.97
N PRO A 14 -16.36 42.70 -3.78
CA PRO A 14 -16.59 41.42 -4.45
C PRO A 14 -15.40 40.95 -5.30
N ASP A 15 -14.64 41.88 -5.90
CA ASP A 15 -13.42 41.58 -6.67
C ASP A 15 -12.31 40.92 -5.82
N MET A 16 -12.20 41.32 -4.54
CA MET A 16 -11.19 40.76 -3.61
C MET A 16 -11.60 39.35 -3.16
N LEU A 17 -12.89 39.13 -2.90
CA LEU A 17 -13.47 37.80 -2.62
C LEU A 17 -13.30 36.82 -3.80
N LEU A 18 -13.53 37.29 -5.03
CA LEU A 18 -13.29 36.50 -6.25
C LEU A 18 -11.81 36.13 -6.41
N GLY A 19 -10.90 37.05 -6.12
CA GLY A 19 -9.45 36.81 -6.11
C GLY A 19 -9.04 35.72 -5.12
N GLU A 20 -9.53 35.80 -3.88
CA GLU A 20 -9.24 34.79 -2.84
C GLU A 20 -9.79 33.41 -3.21
N ILE A 21 -10.99 33.34 -3.78
CA ILE A 21 -11.59 32.08 -4.25
C ILE A 21 -10.77 31.44 -5.36
N GLU A 22 -10.25 32.22 -6.31
CA GLU A 22 -9.36 31.70 -7.35
C GLU A 22 -8.05 31.14 -6.77
N THR A 23 -7.47 31.80 -5.76
CA THR A 23 -6.28 31.26 -5.07
C THR A 23 -6.59 29.93 -4.37
N LEU A 24 -7.72 29.84 -3.67
CA LEU A 24 -8.17 28.61 -3.02
C LEU A 24 -8.48 27.49 -4.03
N ARG A 25 -9.02 27.84 -5.21
CA ARG A 25 -9.27 26.91 -6.32
C ARG A 25 -7.98 26.26 -6.79
N ARG A 26 -6.96 27.07 -7.07
CA ARG A 26 -5.64 26.58 -7.48
C ARG A 26 -5.02 25.68 -6.42
N LEU A 27 -5.08 26.09 -5.16
CA LEU A 27 -4.55 25.30 -4.05
C LEU A 27 -5.24 23.94 -3.90
N ARG A 28 -6.58 23.90 -3.93
CA ARG A 28 -7.34 22.64 -3.80
C ARG A 28 -7.11 21.72 -4.99
N ARG A 29 -7.03 22.27 -6.21
CA ARG A 29 -6.68 21.49 -7.42
C ARG A 29 -5.30 20.87 -7.31
N HIS A 30 -4.30 21.65 -6.90
CA HIS A 30 -2.95 21.12 -6.68
C HIS A 30 -2.92 20.01 -5.61
N ARG A 31 -3.71 20.14 -4.53
CA ARG A 31 -3.83 19.08 -3.51
C ARG A 31 -4.49 17.81 -4.07
N ALA A 32 -5.52 17.93 -4.90
CA ALA A 32 -6.13 16.80 -5.59
C ALA A 32 -5.13 16.11 -6.53
N ASP A 33 -4.42 16.88 -7.37
CA ASP A 33 -3.39 16.34 -8.27
C ASP A 33 -2.30 15.60 -7.50
N ARG A 34 -1.87 16.13 -6.35
CA ARG A 34 -0.89 15.47 -5.47
C ARG A 34 -1.43 14.17 -4.88
N ALA A 35 -2.68 14.17 -4.40
CA ALA A 35 -3.31 12.97 -3.86
C ALA A 35 -3.43 11.86 -4.92
N GLU A 36 -3.78 12.23 -6.15
CA GLU A 36 -3.86 11.29 -7.27
C GLU A 36 -2.49 10.71 -7.66
N ARG A 37 -1.43 11.55 -7.65
CA ARG A 37 -0.06 11.08 -7.87
C ARG A 37 0.36 10.08 -6.80
N ALA A 38 0.10 10.40 -5.53
CA ALA A 38 0.39 9.49 -4.42
C ALA A 38 -0.36 8.15 -4.55
N LEU A 39 -1.64 8.18 -4.96
CA LEU A 39 -2.40 6.97 -5.23
C LEU A 39 -1.81 6.15 -6.40
N ARG A 40 -1.37 6.82 -7.46
CA ARG A 40 -0.71 6.15 -8.61
C ARG A 40 0.61 5.51 -8.20
N GLU A 41 1.40 6.17 -7.36
CA GLU A 41 2.65 5.63 -6.82
C GLU A 41 2.38 4.41 -5.94
N ALA A 42 1.44 4.48 -5.00
CA ALA A 42 1.04 3.35 -4.16
C ALA A 42 0.52 2.14 -4.98
N LYS A 43 -0.18 2.38 -6.08
CA LYS A 43 -0.59 1.30 -6.99
C LYS A 43 0.58 0.68 -7.74
N ARG A 44 1.60 1.47 -8.11
CA ARG A 44 2.82 0.96 -8.75
C ARG A 44 3.64 0.11 -7.78
N THR A 45 3.77 0.54 -6.52
CA THR A 45 4.45 -0.26 -5.49
C THR A 45 3.72 -1.58 -5.24
N GLN A 46 2.38 -1.57 -5.22
CA GLN A 46 1.59 -2.80 -5.14
C GLN A 46 1.84 -3.75 -6.32
N GLN A 47 1.92 -3.24 -7.55
CA GLN A 47 2.21 -4.07 -8.73
C GLN A 47 3.61 -4.70 -8.65
N ALA A 48 4.61 -3.93 -8.22
CA ALA A 48 5.97 -4.44 -8.02
C ALA A 48 5.99 -5.53 -6.92
N LEU A 49 5.29 -5.30 -5.81
CA LEU A 49 5.17 -6.28 -4.73
C LEU A 49 4.47 -7.57 -5.19
N GLN A 50 3.41 -7.45 -5.99
CA GLN A 50 2.74 -8.62 -6.59
C GLN A 50 3.70 -9.42 -7.46
N ALA A 51 4.52 -8.77 -8.29
CA ALA A 51 5.53 -9.48 -9.09
C ALA A 51 6.54 -10.23 -8.20
N SER A 52 7.02 -9.59 -7.12
CA SER A 52 7.91 -10.24 -6.15
C SER A 52 7.27 -11.44 -5.45
N ILE A 53 5.99 -11.35 -5.08
CA ILE A 53 5.23 -12.47 -4.49
C ILE A 53 5.17 -13.64 -5.46
N HIS A 54 4.83 -13.40 -6.74
CA HIS A 54 4.78 -14.47 -7.74
C HIS A 54 6.14 -15.13 -7.95
N GLN A 55 7.22 -14.32 -7.98
CA GLN A 55 8.58 -14.85 -8.09
C GLN A 55 8.95 -15.70 -6.87
N ALA A 56 8.65 -15.24 -5.66
CA ALA A 56 8.91 -15.98 -4.42
C ALA A 56 8.10 -17.29 -4.35
N GLN A 57 6.85 -17.29 -4.82
CA GLN A 57 6.02 -18.50 -4.92
C GLN A 57 6.64 -19.52 -5.87
N HIS A 58 7.07 -19.07 -7.05
CA HIS A 58 7.71 -19.96 -8.02
C HIS A 58 9.03 -20.52 -7.48
N ALA A 59 9.86 -19.69 -6.84
CA ALA A 59 11.10 -20.15 -6.21
C ALA A 59 10.81 -21.22 -5.14
N LEU A 60 9.85 -20.96 -4.24
CA LEU A 60 9.45 -21.91 -3.22
C LEU A 60 8.94 -23.24 -3.80
N GLU A 61 8.19 -23.19 -4.89
CA GLU A 61 7.70 -24.40 -5.54
C GLU A 61 8.84 -25.23 -6.14
N GLN A 62 9.82 -24.59 -6.78
CA GLN A 62 11.03 -25.29 -7.26
C GLN A 62 11.82 -25.91 -6.11
N THR A 63 12.07 -25.16 -5.04
CA THR A 63 12.81 -25.67 -3.87
C THR A 63 12.07 -26.84 -3.21
N ARG A 64 10.74 -26.81 -3.16
CA ARG A 64 9.93 -27.94 -2.64
C ARG A 64 10.06 -29.20 -3.49
N LEU A 65 10.11 -29.05 -4.81
CA LEU A 65 10.34 -30.18 -5.73
C LEU A 65 11.72 -30.78 -5.51
N GLU A 66 12.76 -29.93 -5.46
CA GLU A 66 14.13 -30.36 -5.21
C GLU A 66 14.29 -31.04 -3.83
N GLU A 67 13.67 -30.47 -2.79
CA GLU A 67 13.65 -31.06 -1.44
C GLU A 67 12.97 -32.43 -1.47
N ALA A 68 11.84 -32.58 -2.16
CA ALA A 68 11.11 -33.84 -2.25
C ALA A 68 11.93 -34.92 -2.97
N GLU A 69 12.60 -34.56 -4.06
CA GLU A 69 13.49 -35.46 -4.80
C GLU A 69 14.68 -35.92 -3.93
N GLN A 70 15.36 -34.98 -3.28
CA GLN A 70 16.51 -35.28 -2.42
C GLN A 70 16.10 -36.09 -1.18
N SER A 71 14.94 -35.79 -0.59
CA SER A 71 14.39 -36.55 0.53
C SER A 71 14.01 -37.98 0.13
N ALA A 72 13.46 -38.17 -1.08
CA ALA A 72 13.15 -39.49 -1.60
C ALA A 72 14.41 -40.33 -1.86
N GLN A 73 15.48 -39.71 -2.38
CA GLN A 73 16.78 -40.36 -2.55
C GLN A 73 17.37 -40.79 -1.20
N LEU A 74 17.42 -39.86 -0.25
CA LEU A 74 17.93 -40.11 1.10
C LEU A 74 17.16 -41.24 1.81
N LEU A 75 15.84 -41.25 1.67
CA LEU A 75 14.99 -42.32 2.20
C LEU A 75 15.33 -43.66 1.54
N SER A 76 15.48 -43.70 0.21
CA SER A 76 15.83 -44.92 -0.53
C SER A 76 17.18 -45.49 -0.12
N GLU A 77 18.16 -44.64 0.24
CA GLU A 77 19.49 -45.08 0.71
C GLU A 77 19.43 -45.80 2.06
N HIS A 78 18.48 -45.40 2.92
CA HIS A 78 18.35 -45.90 4.28
C HIS A 78 17.24 -46.93 4.47
N GLN A 79 16.33 -47.07 3.50
CA GLN A 79 15.20 -47.99 3.58
C GLN A 79 15.68 -49.45 3.70
N GLY A 80 15.13 -50.17 4.69
CA GLY A 80 15.44 -51.58 4.92
C GLY A 80 16.81 -51.85 5.53
N GLN A 81 17.58 -50.81 5.89
CA GLN A 81 18.86 -50.96 6.57
C GLN A 81 18.71 -50.87 8.09
N VAL A 82 19.48 -51.68 8.83
CA VAL A 82 19.62 -51.52 10.28
C VAL A 82 20.62 -50.41 10.55
N LEU A 83 20.11 -49.23 10.93
CA LEU A 83 20.94 -48.06 11.19
C LEU A 83 21.42 -48.02 12.64
N THR A 84 22.65 -47.56 12.82
CA THR A 84 23.15 -47.22 14.16
C THR A 84 22.51 -45.91 14.65
N PHE A 85 22.50 -45.70 15.96
CA PHE A 85 22.01 -44.45 16.53
C PHE A 85 22.73 -43.20 16.00
N GLN A 86 24.03 -43.31 15.68
CA GLN A 86 24.80 -42.23 15.06
C GLN A 86 24.34 -41.96 13.62
N ALA A 87 24.07 -43.01 12.85
CA ALA A 87 23.54 -42.88 11.48
C ALA A 87 22.15 -42.23 11.46
N ILE A 88 21.26 -42.59 12.40
CA ILE A 88 19.93 -41.96 12.54
C ILE A 88 20.07 -40.45 12.85
N LYS A 89 21.01 -40.07 13.74
CA LYS A 89 21.27 -38.65 14.03
C LYS A 89 21.78 -37.88 12.82
N ALA A 90 22.66 -38.50 12.02
CA ALA A 90 23.21 -37.90 10.81
C ALA A 90 22.12 -37.70 9.75
N TRP A 91 21.29 -38.73 9.51
CA TRP A 91 20.13 -38.64 8.61
C TRP A 91 19.18 -37.51 9.06
N GLY A 92 18.77 -37.49 10.33
CA GLY A 92 17.89 -36.43 10.82
C GLY A 92 18.51 -35.03 10.76
N ALA A 93 19.84 -34.89 10.70
CA ALA A 93 20.50 -33.61 10.45
C ALA A 93 20.46 -33.23 8.96
N GLN A 94 20.64 -34.20 8.06
CA GLN A 94 20.52 -33.99 6.62
C GLN A 94 19.11 -33.55 6.22
N GLU A 95 18.05 -34.21 6.72
CA GLU A 95 16.66 -33.79 6.46
C GLU A 95 16.36 -32.37 6.97
N ARG A 96 16.91 -32.00 8.13
CA ARG A 96 16.78 -30.64 8.65
C ARG A 96 17.49 -29.61 7.80
N THR A 97 18.63 -29.97 7.20
CA THR A 97 19.34 -29.11 6.26
C THR A 97 18.59 -28.98 4.94
N LEU A 98 18.03 -30.08 4.41
CA LEU A 98 17.22 -30.08 3.20
C LEU A 98 15.98 -29.19 3.33
N SER A 99 15.26 -29.31 4.44
CA SER A 99 14.08 -28.48 4.72
C SER A 99 14.41 -27.03 5.11
N ALA A 100 15.68 -26.69 5.35
CA ALA A 100 16.05 -25.35 5.82
C ALA A 100 15.85 -24.27 4.74
N SER A 101 16.11 -24.57 3.47
CA SER A 101 15.89 -23.64 2.35
C SER A 101 14.39 -23.36 2.18
N THR A 102 13.58 -24.41 2.10
CA THR A 102 12.12 -24.32 1.97
C THR A 102 11.51 -23.48 3.09
N ARG A 103 11.91 -23.72 4.36
CA ARG A 103 11.42 -22.92 5.49
C ARG A 103 11.80 -21.45 5.40
N ARG A 104 13.00 -21.13 4.90
CA ARG A 104 13.43 -19.74 4.71
C ARG A 104 12.58 -19.06 3.63
N GLU A 105 12.33 -19.73 2.52
CA GLU A 105 11.54 -19.21 1.41
C GLU A 105 10.05 -19.07 1.79
N GLU A 106 9.50 -20.00 2.57
CA GLU A 106 8.19 -19.87 3.18
C GLU A 106 8.11 -18.63 4.08
N GLY A 107 9.13 -18.39 4.90
CA GLY A 107 9.24 -17.20 5.73
C GLY A 107 9.26 -15.90 4.90
N GLN A 108 10.09 -15.85 3.85
CA GLN A 108 10.13 -14.69 2.94
C GLN A 108 8.79 -14.46 2.24
N LEU A 109 8.12 -15.52 1.79
CA LEU A 109 6.81 -15.41 1.17
C LEU A 109 5.76 -14.87 2.16
N HIS A 110 5.84 -15.29 3.42
CA HIS A 110 4.96 -14.78 4.48
C HIS A 110 5.19 -13.28 4.71
N GLU A 111 6.45 -12.83 4.83
CA GLU A 111 6.79 -11.41 4.97
C GLU A 111 6.27 -10.56 3.79
N LEU A 112 6.36 -11.07 2.55
CA LEU A 112 5.81 -10.39 1.38
C LEU A 112 4.28 -10.32 1.40
N GLN A 113 3.60 -11.33 1.95
CA GLN A 113 2.14 -11.31 2.12
C GLN A 113 1.71 -10.29 3.18
N ASP A 114 2.46 -10.16 4.28
CA ASP A 114 2.23 -9.14 5.29
C ASP A 114 2.43 -7.73 4.72
N GLN A 115 3.48 -7.53 3.93
CA GLN A 115 3.70 -6.28 3.18
C GLN A 115 2.53 -5.97 2.24
N ARG A 116 1.92 -6.99 1.61
CA ARG A 116 0.75 -6.81 0.73
C ARG A 116 -0.44 -6.28 1.51
N ALA A 117 -0.71 -6.86 2.68
CA ALA A 117 -1.80 -6.40 3.55
C ALA A 117 -1.59 -4.93 3.98
N GLN A 118 -0.36 -4.56 4.33
CA GLN A 118 -0.03 -3.17 4.66
C GLN A 118 -0.21 -2.23 3.45
N GLN A 119 0.23 -2.65 2.27
CA GLN A 119 0.08 -1.86 1.03
C GLN A 119 -1.39 -1.63 0.65
N GLU A 120 -2.27 -2.60 0.91
CA GLU A 120 -3.71 -2.47 0.70
C GLU A 120 -4.32 -1.37 1.61
N ILE A 121 -3.88 -1.28 2.87
CA ILE A 121 -4.29 -0.22 3.81
C ILE A 121 -3.84 1.16 3.30
N GLU A 122 -2.60 1.26 2.81
CA GLU A 122 -2.06 2.50 2.26
C GLU A 122 -2.83 2.97 1.02
N ILE A 123 -3.12 2.05 0.09
CA ILE A 123 -3.93 2.36 -1.09
C ILE A 123 -5.33 2.82 -0.68
N GLY A 124 -5.96 2.12 0.28
CA GLY A 124 -7.27 2.52 0.79
C GLY A 124 -7.25 3.93 1.40
N SER A 125 -6.18 4.27 2.12
CA SER A 125 -5.97 5.61 2.69
C SER A 125 -5.76 6.67 1.60
N ALA A 126 -4.95 6.38 0.59
CA ALA A 126 -4.72 7.26 -0.55
C ALA A 126 -6.00 7.50 -1.37
N GLN A 127 -6.83 6.47 -1.57
CA GLN A 127 -8.13 6.59 -2.25
C GLN A 127 -9.09 7.50 -1.48
N LYS A 128 -9.16 7.35 -0.15
CA LYS A 128 -9.95 8.24 0.72
C LYS A 128 -9.48 9.68 0.58
N GLN A 129 -8.16 9.90 0.57
CA GLN A 129 -7.58 11.24 0.42
C GLN A 129 -7.91 11.87 -0.93
N VAL A 130 -7.81 11.11 -2.03
CA VAL A 130 -8.22 11.57 -3.37
C VAL A 130 -9.68 11.99 -3.37
N THR A 131 -10.56 11.14 -2.83
CA THR A 131 -12.00 11.42 -2.75
C THR A 131 -12.29 12.70 -1.98
N LEU A 132 -11.63 12.91 -0.84
CA LEU A 132 -11.77 14.13 -0.05
C LEU A 132 -11.30 15.37 -0.80
N CYS A 133 -10.15 15.31 -1.46
CA CYS A 133 -9.61 16.43 -2.22
C CYS A 133 -10.51 16.79 -3.41
N LEU A 134 -11.04 15.81 -4.14
CA LEU A 134 -11.96 16.05 -5.26
C LEU A 134 -13.25 16.72 -4.78
N ARG A 135 -13.87 16.22 -3.70
CA ARG A 135 -15.05 16.87 -3.08
C ARG A 135 -14.78 18.32 -2.67
N GLN A 136 -13.58 18.62 -2.17
CA GLN A 136 -13.21 19.99 -1.81
C GLN A 136 -13.06 20.90 -3.03
N VAL A 137 -12.59 20.36 -4.16
CA VAL A 137 -12.51 21.09 -5.44
C VAL A 137 -13.93 21.37 -5.95
N GLU A 138 -14.80 20.36 -5.99
CA GLU A 138 -16.20 20.47 -6.41
C GLU A 138 -16.94 21.52 -5.58
N LYS A 139 -16.87 21.43 -4.24
CA LYS A 139 -17.49 22.40 -3.34
C LYS A 139 -17.07 23.84 -3.64
N LEU A 140 -15.80 24.06 -4.02
CA LEU A 140 -15.31 25.40 -4.30
C LEU A 140 -15.72 25.90 -5.69
N GLN A 141 -15.86 24.99 -6.66
CA GLN A 141 -16.43 25.30 -7.98
C GLN A 141 -17.88 25.76 -7.83
N GLU A 142 -18.68 25.03 -7.06
CA GLU A 142 -20.08 25.39 -6.76
C GLU A 142 -20.19 26.77 -6.10
N LEU A 143 -19.42 27.01 -5.02
CA LEU A 143 -19.40 28.31 -4.34
C LEU A 143 -19.04 29.46 -5.29
N SER A 144 -18.05 29.25 -6.16
CA SER A 144 -17.68 30.28 -7.13
C SER A 144 -18.75 30.53 -8.19
N GLY A 145 -19.51 29.49 -8.57
CA GLY A 145 -20.64 29.63 -9.48
C GLY A 145 -21.80 30.39 -8.85
N LEU A 146 -22.08 30.17 -7.56
CA LEU A 146 -23.11 30.89 -6.82
C LEU A 146 -22.77 32.38 -6.68
N LEU A 147 -21.53 32.70 -6.31
CA LEU A 147 -21.08 34.10 -6.16
C LEU A 147 -21.08 34.86 -7.49
N ALA A 148 -20.82 34.18 -8.61
CA ALA A 148 -20.92 34.79 -9.94
C ALA A 148 -22.37 35.11 -10.37
N GLN A 149 -23.37 34.56 -9.69
CA GLN A 149 -24.80 34.78 -9.95
C GLN A 149 -25.43 35.81 -9.01
N GLU A 150 -24.72 36.23 -7.95
CA GLU A 150 -25.23 37.27 -7.04
C GLU A 150 -25.23 38.63 -7.76
N PRO A 151 -26.38 39.33 -7.81
CA PRO A 151 -26.44 40.67 -8.39
C PRO A 151 -25.68 41.65 -7.49
N SER A 152 -24.70 42.34 -8.08
CA SER A 152 -23.96 43.46 -7.48
C SER A 152 -24.86 44.65 -7.13
#